data_AF-A0A0Q6MF94-F1
#
_entry.id   AF-A0A0Q6MF94-F1
#
_cell.length_a   1.000
_cell.length_b   1.000
_cell.length_c   1.000
_cell.angle_alpha   90.00
_cell.angle_beta   90.00
_cell.angle_gamma   90.00
#
_symmetry.space_group_name_H-M   'P 1'
#
loop_
_entity.id
_entity.type
_entity.pdbx_description
1 polymer ?
#
loop_
_entity_poly.entity_id
_entity_poly.type
_entity_poly.pdbx_seq_one_letter_code
_entity_poly.pdbx_strand_id
1 'polypeptide(L)' 'MGPASRRHLTTLRSIIATWHDRTWRERIRFRWQLRQMSKDNPHLIDDIGLTIQQVEGEIAKPFWER' A
#
# COMPACT_ATOMS: atom_id res chain seq x y z
N MET A 1 20.52 1.42 -31.90
CA MET A 1 19.37 0.81 -31.19
C MET A 1 18.08 1.29 -31.84
N GLY A 2 17.34 0.39 -32.50
CA GLY A 2 16.18 0.75 -33.32
C GLY A 2 14.92 1.12 -32.51
N PRO A 3 13.94 1.82 -33.13
CA PRO A 3 12.74 2.35 -32.47
C PRO A 3 11.87 1.26 -31.79
N ALA A 4 11.92 0.01 -32.25
CA ALA A 4 11.20 -1.11 -31.65
C ALA A 4 11.66 -1.43 -30.21
N SER A 5 12.96 -1.32 -29.92
CA SER A 5 13.53 -1.56 -28.57
C SER A 5 13.08 -0.49 -27.57
N ARG A 6 12.98 0.77 -28.02
CA ARG A 6 12.51 1.87 -27.16
C ARG A 6 11.02 1.72 -26.81
N ARG A 7 10.18 1.28 -27.75
CA ARG A 7 8.73 1.03 -27.51
C ARG A 7 8.49 -0.10 -26.50
N HIS A 8 9.25 -1.18 -26.58
CA HIS A 8 9.14 -2.29 -25.65
C HIS A 8 9.50 -1.88 -24.21
N LEU A 9 10.59 -1.11 -24.04
CA LEU A 9 10.99 -0.57 -22.73
C LEU A 9 9.95 0.39 -22.14
N THR A 10 9.32 1.23 -22.96
CA THR A 10 8.23 2.10 -22.49
C THR A 10 7.03 1.30 -22.01
N THR A 11 6.67 0.21 -22.69
CA THR A 11 5.57 -0.67 -22.25
C THR A 11 5.88 -1.33 -20.91
N LEU A 12 7.09 -1.87 -20.73
CA LEU A 12 7.49 -2.49 -19.45
C LEU A 12 7.49 -1.46 -18.31
N ARG A 13 7.98 -0.24 -18.55
CA ARG A 13 7.93 0.85 -17.57
C ARG A 13 6.50 1.21 -17.19
N SER A 14 5.59 1.29 -18.15
CA SER A 14 4.16 1.56 -17.89
C SER A 14 3.49 0.43 -17.10
N ILE A 15 3.83 -0.82 -17.37
CA ILE A 15 3.34 -1.97 -16.61
C ILE A 15 3.81 -1.87 -15.15
N ILE A 16 5.12 -1.68 -14.92
CA ILE A 16 5.69 -1.54 -13.57
C ILE A 16 5.07 -0.35 -12.83
N ALA A 17 4.92 0.80 -13.48
CA ALA A 17 4.28 1.98 -12.91
C ALA A 17 2.83 1.72 -12.50
N THR A 18 2.08 0.96 -13.31
CA THR A 18 0.69 0.58 -13.02
C THR A 18 0.59 -0.35 -11.81
N TRP A 19 1.49 -1.34 -11.71
CA TRP A 19 1.55 -2.24 -10.55
C TRP A 19 1.95 -1.51 -9.27
N HIS A 20 2.93 -0.61 -9.36
CA HIS A 20 3.36 0.21 -8.25
C HIS A 20 2.21 1.08 -7.74
N ASP A 21 1.52 1.79 -8.64
CA ASP A 21 0.38 2.62 -8.30
C ASP A 21 -0.80 1.82 -7.70
N ARG A 22 -1.09 0.63 -8.22
CA ARG A 22 -2.12 -0.25 -7.65
C ARG A 22 -1.77 -0.69 -6.22
N THR A 23 -0.56 -1.20 -6.03
CA THR A 23 -0.04 -1.61 -4.71
C THR A 23 -0.07 -0.44 -3.74
N TRP A 24 0.27 0.76 -4.24
CA TRP A 24 0.25 1.99 -3.46
C TRP A 24 -1.16 2.36 -2.98
N ARG A 25 -2.13 2.35 -3.90
CA ARG A 25 -3.54 2.63 -3.58
C ARG A 25 -4.13 1.62 -2.59
N GLU A 26 -3.80 0.35 -2.72
CA GLU A 26 -4.26 -0.70 -1.80
C GLU A 26 -3.69 -0.52 -0.39
N ARG A 27 -2.40 -0.16 -0.28
CA ARG A 27 -1.76 0.14 1.01
C ARG A 27 -2.35 1.36 1.72
N ILE A 28 -2.60 2.44 0.98
CA ILE A 28 -3.24 3.63 1.55
C ILE A 28 -4.62 3.27 2.09
N ARG A 29 -5.43 2.53 1.32
CA ARG A 29 -6.76 2.10 1.78
C ARG A 29 -6.68 1.23 3.02
N PHE A 30 -5.74 0.28 3.05
CA PHE A 30 -5.52 -0.59 4.21
C PHE A 30 -5.17 0.21 5.47
N ARG A 31 -4.18 1.12 5.41
CA ARG A 31 -3.81 1.97 6.55
C ARG A 31 -4.95 2.90 6.97
N TRP A 32 -5.72 3.41 6.01
CA TRP A 32 -6.89 4.23 6.31
C TRP A 32 -7.99 3.42 7.03
N GLN A 33 -8.28 2.21 6.56
CA GLN A 33 -9.24 1.30 7.21
C GLN A 33 -8.80 0.94 8.63
N LEU A 34 -7.52 0.60 8.83
CA LEU A 34 -6.97 0.36 10.15
C LEU A 34 -7.13 1.56 11.07
N ARG A 35 -6.89 2.78 10.57
CA ARG A 35 -7.06 4.01 11.33
C ARG A 35 -8.51 4.31 11.70
N GLN A 36 -9.47 3.98 10.83
CA GLN A 36 -10.89 4.12 11.17
C GLN A 36 -11.30 3.05 12.18
N MET A 37 -10.93 1.79 11.96
CA MET A 37 -11.20 0.69 12.89
C MET A 37 -10.60 0.94 14.28
N SER A 38 -9.37 1.42 14.37
CA SER A 38 -8.75 1.73 15.67
C SER A 38 -9.45 2.85 16.44
N LYS A 39 -10.15 3.75 15.74
CA LYS A 39 -10.91 4.87 16.35
C LYS A 39 -12.33 4.45 16.71
N ASP A 40 -13.02 3.83 15.76
CA ASP A 40 -14.45 3.59 15.86
C ASP A 40 -14.75 2.26 16.57
N ASN A 41 -13.89 1.25 16.40
CA ASN A 41 -14.10 -0.11 16.88
C ASN A 41 -12.77 -0.77 17.30
N PRO A 42 -12.10 -0.26 18.35
CA PRO A 42 -10.78 -0.75 18.75
C PRO A 42 -10.76 -2.24 19.11
N HIS A 43 -11.87 -2.82 19.59
CA HIS A 43 -11.98 -4.25 19.89
C HIS A 43 -11.85 -5.15 18.64
N LEU A 44 -12.22 -4.64 17.45
CA LEU A 44 -12.09 -5.42 16.21
C LEU A 44 -10.63 -5.58 15.78
N ILE A 45 -9.73 -4.72 16.26
CA ILE A 45 -8.28 -4.86 16.04
C ILE A 45 -7.78 -6.13 16.74
N ASP A 46 -8.21 -6.36 17.98
CA ASP A 46 -7.87 -7.56 18.74
C ASP A 46 -8.53 -8.82 18.12
N ASP A 47 -9.77 -8.71 17.62
CA ASP A 47 -10.48 -9.83 16.98
C ASP A 47 -9.80 -10.33 15.68
N ILE A 48 -9.13 -9.44 14.95
CA ILE A 48 -8.32 -9.82 13.77
C ILE A 48 -6.87 -10.20 14.13
N GLY A 49 -6.56 -10.29 15.44
CA GLY A 49 -5.26 -10.72 15.95
C GLY A 49 -4.16 -9.65 15.87
N LEU A 50 -4.53 -8.38 15.76
CA LEU A 50 -3.59 -7.26 15.82
C LEU A 50 -3.71 -6.55 17.17
N THR A 51 -2.62 -5.93 17.63
CA THR A 51 -2.68 -5.03 18.78
C THR A 51 -2.74 -3.58 18.31
N ILE A 52 -3.30 -2.69 19.15
CA ILE A 52 -3.31 -1.24 18.87
C ILE A 52 -1.89 -0.71 18.60
N GLN A 53 -0.89 -1.20 19.33
CA GLN A 53 0.52 -0.80 19.13
C GLN A 53 1.06 -1.20 17.75
N GLN A 54 0.69 -2.38 17.25
CA GLN A 54 1.05 -2.81 15.89
C GLN A 54 0.35 -1.95 14.84
N VAL A 55 -0.92 -1.60 15.05
CA VAL A 55 -1.67 -0.71 14.15
C VAL A 55 -1.06 0.69 14.12
N GLU A 56 -0.71 1.25 15.27
CA GLU A 56 -0.02 2.54 15.36
C GLU A 56 1.33 2.50 14.64
N GLY A 57 2.09 1.42 14.81
CA GLY A 57 3.34 1.18 14.06
C GLY A 57 3.11 1.15 12.54
N GLU A 58 2.09 0.43 12.06
CA GLU A 58 1.75 0.38 10.64
C GLU A 58 1.30 1.72 10.06
N ILE A 59 0.58 2.53 10.86
CA ILE A 59 0.13 3.88 10.46
C ILE A 59 1.30 4.86 10.45
N ALA A 60 2.26 4.71 11.39
CA ALA A 60 3.42 5.58 11.52
C ALA A 60 4.49 5.32 10.43
N LYS A 61 4.46 4.16 9.76
CA LYS A 61 5.40 3.86 8.67
C LYS A 61 5.35 4.94 7.58
N PRO A 62 6.51 5.44 7.11
CA PRO A 62 6.58 6.28 5.94
C PRO A 62 5.86 5.67 4.74
N PHE A 63 5.48 6.55 3.83
CA PHE A 63 4.71 6.14 2.67
C PHE A 63 5.55 5.25 1.73
N TRP A 64 6.87 5.45 1.64
CA TRP A 64 7.76 4.65 0.78
C TRP A 64 8.22 3.31 1.39
N GLU A 65 7.95 3.08 2.67
CA GLU A 65 8.51 1.93 3.40
C GLU A 65 7.55 0.72 3.34
N ARG A 66 8.10 -0.46 3.03
CA ARG A 66 7.35 -1.72 2.95
C ARG A 66 7.32 -2.42 4.29
#